data_AF-A0A952B9C1-F1
#
_entry.id   AF-A0A952B9C1-F1
#
_cell.length_a   1.000
_cell.length_b   1.000
_cell.length_c   1.000
_cell.angle_alpha   90.00
_cell.angle_beta   90.00
_cell.angle_gamma   90.00
#
_symmetry.space_group_name_H-M   'P 1'
#
loop_
_entity.id
_entity.type
_entity.pdbx_description
1 polymer ?
#
loop_
_entity_poly.entity_id
_entity_poly.type
_entity_poly.pdbx_seq_one_letter_code
_entity_poly.pdbx_strand_id
1 'polypeptide(L)'
;MWSGFEERSIRFLENDLFRYMLKMGHAFLREIITLRGTGKAERAVRVGEEDLPYHMNKETTYQSVFGEAKINRAYYWRKGEKGYFPLDAELNLPYRRYSHLLDKW
;
A
#
# COMPACT_ATOMS: atom_id res chain seq x y z
N MET A 1 -31.96 35.34 21.30
CA MET A 1 -31.23 35.06 20.05
C MET A 1 -29.91 34.39 20.40
N TRP A 2 -29.95 33.08 20.62
CA TRP A 2 -28.77 32.22 20.83
C TRP A 2 -28.93 31.06 19.85
N SER A 3 -28.62 31.28 18.58
CA SER A 3 -28.84 30.32 17.47
C SER A 3 -27.54 29.95 16.78
N GLY A 4 -26.53 29.51 17.55
CA GLY A 4 -25.22 29.16 16.99
C GLY A 4 -24.63 27.84 17.46
N PHE A 5 -25.26 27.16 18.41
CA PHE A 5 -24.71 25.96 19.06
C PHE A 5 -25.77 24.87 19.19
N GLU A 6 -26.60 24.69 18.15
CA GLU A 6 -27.38 23.46 18.01
C GLU A 6 -26.40 22.36 17.60
N GLU A 7 -25.85 21.74 18.65
CA GLU A 7 -25.07 20.51 18.74
C GLU A 7 -25.00 19.72 17.43
N ARG A 8 -23.80 19.65 16.83
CA ARG A 8 -23.48 18.45 16.04
C ARG A 8 -23.65 17.27 16.98
N SER A 9 -24.71 16.49 16.80
CA SER A 9 -24.95 15.30 17.61
C SER A 9 -23.67 14.47 17.68
N ILE A 10 -23.39 13.83 18.82
CA ILE A 10 -22.17 13.04 19.04
C ILE A 10 -21.89 12.11 17.85
N ARG A 11 -22.93 11.52 17.22
CA ARG A 11 -22.81 10.70 16.01
C ARG A 11 -22.16 11.41 14.82
N PHE A 12 -22.48 12.68 14.58
CA PHE A 12 -21.85 13.46 13.51
C PHE A 12 -20.39 13.73 13.82
N LEU A 13 -20.08 14.08 15.07
CA LEU A 13 -18.71 14.29 15.50
C LEU A 13 -17.87 13.01 15.40
N GLU A 14 -18.41 11.87 15.86
CA GLU A 14 -17.78 10.56 15.75
C GLU A 14 -17.52 10.18 14.29
N ASN A 15 -18.50 10.40 13.39
CA ASN A 15 -18.33 10.15 11.97
C ASN A 15 -17.25 11.06 11.35
N ASP A 16 -17.24 12.36 11.69
CA ASP A 16 -16.22 13.29 11.22
C ASP A 16 -14.82 12.85 11.69
N LEU A 17 -14.68 12.54 12.98
CA LEU A 17 -13.43 12.02 13.57
C LEU A 17 -12.96 10.75 12.88
N PHE A 18 -13.85 9.77 12.68
CA PHE A 18 -13.53 8.53 11.97
C PHE A 18 -13.02 8.81 10.55
N ARG A 19 -13.68 9.70 9.81
CA ARG A 19 -13.24 10.08 8.46
C ARG A 19 -11.88 10.78 8.47
N TYR A 20 -11.58 11.61 9.46
CA TYR A 20 -10.25 12.21 9.60
C TYR A 20 -9.19 11.15 9.94
N MET A 21 -9.49 10.21 10.83
CA MET A 21 -8.59 9.10 11.13
C MET A 21 -8.28 8.25 9.89
N LEU A 22 -9.29 7.92 9.08
CA LEU A 22 -9.07 7.21 7.83
C LEU A 22 -8.16 7.98 6.86
N LYS A 23 -8.41 9.28 6.70
CA LYS A 23 -7.58 10.15 5.84
C LYS A 23 -6.12 10.24 6.33
N MET A 24 -5.92 10.38 7.64
CA MET A 24 -4.57 10.41 8.22
C MET A 24 -3.87 9.06 8.07
N GLY A 25 -4.56 7.95 8.35
CA GLY A 25 -4.03 6.60 8.13
C GLY A 25 -3.65 6.36 6.67
N HIS A 26 -4.45 6.86 5.73
CA HIS A 26 -4.14 6.78 4.30
C HIS A 26 -2.89 7.57 3.93
N ALA A 27 -2.77 8.80 4.44
CA ALA A 27 -1.59 9.63 4.22
C ALA A 27 -0.32 8.97 4.77
N PHE A 28 -0.36 8.47 6.01
CA PHE A 28 0.78 7.78 6.62
C PHE A 28 1.14 6.49 5.89
N LEU A 29 0.16 5.69 5.48
CA LEU A 29 0.41 4.48 4.71
C LEU A 29 1.14 4.80 3.40
N ARG A 30 0.67 5.81 2.66
CA ARG A 30 1.29 6.23 1.40
C ARG A 30 2.69 6.76 1.60
N GLU A 31 2.93 7.52 2.66
CA GLU A 31 4.26 8.03 2.99
C GLU A 31 5.22 6.89 3.32
N ILE A 32 4.81 5.92 4.16
CA ILE A 32 5.63 4.76 4.50
C ILE A 32 5.98 3.96 3.24
N ILE A 33 5.02 3.71 2.35
CA ILE A 33 5.28 3.03 1.06
C ILE A 33 6.28 3.84 0.22
N THR A 34 6.16 5.17 0.21
CA THR A 34 7.05 6.06 -0.55
C THR A 34 8.48 6.01 -0.01
N LEU A 35 8.65 6.04 1.32
CA LEU A 35 9.96 5.95 1.99
C LEU A 35 10.68 4.61 1.72
N ARG A 36 9.94 3.53 1.47
CA ARG A 36 10.52 2.23 1.05
C ARG A 36 11.05 2.26 -0.38
N GLY A 37 10.65 3.25 -1.18
CA GLY A 37 11.01 3.35 -2.59
C GLY A 37 10.50 2.15 -3.39
N THR A 38 11.24 1.76 -4.42
CA THR A 38 10.80 0.69 -5.34
C THR A 38 11.23 -0.71 -4.91
N GLY A 39 12.02 -0.84 -3.84
CA GLY A 39 12.66 -2.11 -3.46
C GLY A 39 13.70 -2.60 -4.49
N LYS A 40 14.29 -1.68 -5.28
CA LYS A 40 15.35 -2.00 -6.23
C LYS A 40 16.65 -2.33 -5.48
N ALA A 41 17.09 -3.57 -5.61
CA ALA A 41 18.42 -4.02 -5.20
C ALA A 41 19.52 -3.49 -6.13
N GLU A 42 20.73 -3.33 -5.60
CA GLU A 42 21.92 -2.89 -6.35
C GLU A 42 22.37 -3.89 -7.42
N ARG A 43 22.03 -5.17 -7.25
CA ARG A 43 22.43 -6.28 -8.12
C ARG A 43 21.20 -7.10 -8.57
N ALA A 44 21.45 -8.10 -9.39
CA ALA A 44 20.46 -9.13 -9.69
C ALA A 44 19.97 -9.79 -8.40
N VAL A 45 18.69 -10.20 -8.40
CA VAL A 45 18.05 -10.83 -7.25
C VAL A 45 18.00 -12.34 -7.49
N ARG A 46 18.50 -13.09 -6.50
CA ARG A 46 18.46 -14.56 -6.49
C ARG A 46 17.04 -15.04 -6.19
N VAL A 47 16.45 -15.82 -7.09
CA VAL A 47 15.14 -16.45 -6.91
C VAL A 47 15.25 -17.94 -7.25
N GLY A 48 15.25 -18.78 -6.22
CA GLY A 48 15.54 -20.21 -6.38
C GLY A 48 16.96 -20.42 -6.91
N GLU A 49 17.07 -21.10 -8.07
CA GLU A 49 18.34 -21.36 -8.74
C GLU A 49 18.73 -20.30 -9.79
N GLU A 50 17.95 -19.24 -9.94
CA GLU A 50 18.13 -18.23 -10.99
C GLU A 50 18.51 -16.85 -10.43
N ASP A 51 19.34 -16.13 -11.17
CA ASP A 51 19.64 -14.71 -10.93
C ASP A 51 18.83 -13.86 -11.91
N LEU A 52 17.87 -13.11 -11.38
CA LEU A 52 17.02 -12.24 -12.18
C LEU A 52 17.60 -10.82 -12.21
N PRO A 53 17.88 -10.24 -13.39
CA PRO A 53 18.30 -8.85 -13.48
C PRO A 53 17.11 -7.91 -13.32
N TYR A 54 17.40 -6.67 -12.92
CA TYR A 54 16.40 -5.59 -12.95
C TYR A 54 15.93 -5.39 -14.40
N HIS A 55 14.61 -5.34 -14.62
CA HIS A 55 14.02 -5.11 -15.92
C HIS A 55 13.43 -3.69 -16.02
N MET A 56 12.48 -3.36 -15.14
CA MET A 56 11.81 -2.06 -15.11
C MET A 56 11.11 -1.86 -13.76
N ASN A 57 10.56 -0.67 -13.51
CA ASN A 57 9.56 -0.51 -12.46
C ASN A 57 8.15 -0.84 -13.00
N LYS A 58 7.28 -1.40 -12.16
CA LYS A 58 5.86 -1.58 -12.45
C LYS A 58 5.02 -1.12 -11.28
N GLU A 59 3.91 -0.48 -11.58
CA GLU A 59 2.93 -0.08 -10.57
C GLU A 59 2.01 -1.25 -10.21
N THR A 60 1.59 -1.29 -8.94
CA THR A 60 0.45 -2.05 -8.48
C THR A 60 -0.43 -1.20 -7.56
N THR A 61 -1.67 -1.62 -7.41
CA THR A 61 -2.62 -1.05 -6.46
C THR A 61 -2.70 -1.95 -5.24
N TYR A 62 -2.72 -1.37 -4.03
CA TYR A 62 -3.01 -2.05 -2.76
C TYR A 62 -4.23 -1.41 -2.11
N GLN A 63 -5.26 -2.21 -1.84
CA GLN A 63 -6.49 -1.75 -1.17
C GLN A 63 -6.34 -1.91 0.34
N SER A 64 -6.19 -0.81 1.06
CA SER A 64 -6.12 -0.82 2.52
C SER A 64 -7.45 -0.43 3.16
N VAL A 65 -7.58 -0.69 4.47
CA VAL A 65 -8.72 -0.18 5.26
C VAL A 65 -8.82 1.34 5.27
N PHE A 66 -7.71 2.04 4.99
CA PHE A 66 -7.66 3.50 4.91
C PHE A 66 -7.93 4.03 3.49
N GLY A 67 -8.03 3.15 2.49
CA GLY A 67 -8.19 3.48 1.08
C GLY A 67 -7.09 2.92 0.18
N GLU A 68 -7.20 3.21 -1.11
CA GLU A 68 -6.31 2.69 -2.14
C GLU A 68 -4.92 3.36 -2.11
N ALA A 69 -3.84 2.56 -2.11
CA ALA A 69 -2.46 3.04 -2.25
C ALA A 69 -1.82 2.49 -3.54
N LYS A 70 -1.17 3.35 -4.32
CA LYS A 70 -0.32 2.93 -5.43
C LYS A 70 1.07 2.58 -4.90
N ILE A 71 1.63 1.49 -5.43
CA ILE A 71 2.96 1.00 -5.09
C ILE A 71 3.75 0.85 -6.39
N ASN A 72 4.80 1.66 -6.55
CA ASN A 72 5.74 1.52 -7.64
C ASN A 72 6.89 0.62 -7.20
N ARG A 73 7.13 -0.49 -7.89
CA ARG A 73 8.04 -1.56 -7.44
C ARG A 73 8.94 -2.05 -8.56
N ALA A 74 10.18 -2.39 -8.21
CA ALA A 74 11.15 -2.93 -9.14
C ALA A 74 10.75 -4.35 -9.58
N TYR A 75 10.73 -4.56 -10.88
CA TYR A 75 10.42 -5.83 -11.52
C TYR A 75 11.71 -6.48 -12.03
N TYR A 76 12.00 -7.67 -11.53
CA TYR A 76 13.16 -8.48 -11.90
C TYR A 76 12.71 -9.64 -12.77
N TRP A 77 13.32 -9.77 -13.94
CA TRP A 77 12.86 -10.73 -14.94
C TRP A 77 13.92 -11.01 -16.02
N ARG A 78 13.94 -12.26 -16.50
CA ARG A 78 14.64 -12.68 -17.71
C ARG A 78 13.74 -13.59 -18.54
N LYS A 79 14.00 -13.69 -19.84
CA LYS A 79 13.27 -14.59 -20.75
C LYS A 79 13.33 -16.03 -20.25
N GLY A 80 12.18 -16.70 -20.19
CA GLY A 80 12.05 -18.08 -19.72
C GLY A 80 11.62 -18.19 -18.25
N GLU A 81 11.81 -17.13 -17.45
CA GLU A 81 11.57 -17.17 -16.01
C GLU A 81 10.29 -16.43 -15.58
N LYS A 82 9.75 -16.83 -14.42
CA LYS A 82 8.71 -16.07 -13.74
C LYS A 82 9.32 -14.82 -13.12
N GLY A 83 8.71 -13.66 -13.38
CA GLY A 83 9.19 -12.41 -12.81
C GLY A 83 8.97 -12.29 -11.31
N TYR A 84 9.80 -11.48 -10.66
CA TYR A 84 9.84 -11.30 -9.22
C TYR A 84 9.80 -9.83 -8.83
N PHE A 85 9.17 -9.55 -7.69
CA PHE A 85 9.02 -8.21 -7.12
C PHE A 85 9.48 -8.26 -5.65
N PRO A 86 10.72 -7.86 -5.34
CA PRO A 86 11.24 -7.95 -3.97
C PRO A 86 10.37 -7.22 -2.94
N LEU A 87 9.85 -6.05 -3.33
CA LEU A 87 9.02 -5.23 -2.45
C LEU A 87 7.71 -5.90 -2.04
N ASP A 88 7.17 -6.83 -2.84
CA ASP A 88 5.94 -7.57 -2.47
C ASP A 88 6.17 -8.43 -1.23
N ALA A 89 7.31 -9.12 -1.17
CA ALA A 89 7.66 -9.96 -0.03
C ALA A 89 7.97 -9.10 1.20
N GLU A 90 8.69 -7.99 1.02
CA GLU A 90 9.01 -7.05 2.11
C GLU A 90 7.76 -6.44 2.74
N LEU A 91 6.79 -6.02 1.90
CA LEU A 91 5.52 -5.46 2.36
C LEU A 91 4.48 -6.53 2.72
N ASN A 92 4.81 -7.82 2.56
CA ASN A 92 3.90 -8.95 2.69
C ASN A 92 2.58 -8.72 1.92
N LEU A 93 2.68 -8.29 0.66
CA LEU A 93 1.51 -8.00 -0.15
C LEU A 93 0.75 -9.30 -0.47
N PRO A 94 -0.56 -9.35 -0.20
CA PRO A 94 -1.38 -10.49 -0.57
C PRO A 94 -1.59 -10.55 -2.09
N TYR A 95 -1.77 -11.76 -2.60
CA TYR A 95 -1.94 -12.01 -4.04
C TYR A 95 -3.09 -11.22 -4.67
N ARG A 96 -4.22 -11.07 -3.95
CA ARG A 96 -5.39 -10.32 -4.39
C ARG A 96 -5.27 -8.80 -4.21
N ARG A 97 -4.19 -8.34 -3.58
CA ARG A 97 -3.87 -6.92 -3.33
C ARG A 97 -4.86 -6.19 -2.41
N TYR A 98 -5.65 -6.92 -1.61
CA TYR A 98 -6.49 -6.38 -0.54
C TYR A 98 -5.81 -6.58 0.81
N SER A 99 -5.88 -5.60 1.70
CA SER A 99 -5.41 -5.79 3.07
C SER A 99 -6.02 -7.04 3.69
N HIS A 100 -5.20 -7.83 4.38
CA HIS A 100 -5.68 -8.96 5.19
C HIS A 100 -6.76 -8.56 6.21
N LEU A 101 -6.83 -7.27 6.57
CA LEU A 101 -7.90 -6.74 7.42
C LEU A 101 -9.23 -6.66 6.67
N LEU A 102 -9.23 -6.30 5.38
CA LEU A 102 -10.44 -6.30 4.55
C LEU A 102 -10.94 -7.73 4.28
N ASP A 103 -10.03 -8.69 4.10
CA ASP A 103 -10.42 -10.11 3.94
C ASP A 103 -11.08 -10.71 5.19
N LYS A 104 -10.97 -10.05 6.36
CA LYS A 104 -11.51 -10.52 7.65
C LYS A 104 -12.74 -9.75 8.13
N TRP A 105 -13.23 -8.78 7.36
CA TRP A 105 -14.41 -7.97 7.64
C TRP A 105 -15.53 -8.34 6.69
#